data_AF-A0A816FMV9-F1
#
_entry.id   AF-A0A816FMV9-F1
#
_cell.length_a   1.000
_cell.length_b   1.000
_cell.length_c   1.000
_cell.angle_alpha   90.00
_cell.angle_beta   90.00
_cell.angle_gamma   90.00
#
_symmetry.space_group_name_H-M   'P 1'
#
loop_
_entity.id
_entity.type
_entity.pdbx_description
1 polymer ?
#
loop_
_entity_poly.entity_id
_entity_poly.type
_entity_poly.pdbx_seq_one_letter_code
_entity_poly.pdbx_strand_id
1 'polypeptide(L)'
;MKGFSSAKRFEIKGDASVLVAKFDQRLEKVLIGKLQEKFLAHNDDPIWIIDPINETTNFVHGLLFIAISVALAINKQLVIDVTYNSVLEHLYSAVLGKGAFKNGRPIKCSQQIDD
;
A
#
# COMPACT_ATOMS: atom_id res chain seq x y z
N MET A 1 14.91 17.93 11.11
CA MET A 1 15.10 16.59 11.71
C MET A 1 15.99 15.78 10.77
N LYS A 2 17.20 15.40 11.23
CA LYS A 2 18.14 14.53 10.51
C LYS A 2 17.92 13.10 11.02
N GLY A 3 17.73 12.11 10.16
CA GLY A 3 17.51 10.74 10.66
C GLY A 3 17.45 9.55 9.71
N PHE A 4 17.28 9.71 8.39
CA PHE A 4 17.07 8.55 7.50
C PHE A 4 17.89 8.56 6.19
N SER A 5 19.20 8.86 6.24
CA SER A 5 20.04 8.85 5.02
C SER A 5 21.09 7.73 4.95
N SER A 6 20.85 6.58 5.56
CA SER A 6 21.73 5.41 5.36
C SER A 6 20.89 4.16 5.17
N ALA A 7 20.88 3.61 3.95
CA ALA A 7 20.35 2.28 3.69
C ALA A 7 21.10 1.27 4.58
N LYS A 8 20.43 0.79 5.64
CA LYS A 8 20.96 -0.29 6.46
C LYS A 8 20.78 -1.59 5.68
N ARG A 9 21.89 -2.23 5.34
CA ARG A 9 21.89 -3.63 4.91
C ARG A 9 21.55 -4.48 6.13
N PHE A 10 20.40 -5.14 6.09
CA PHE A 10 20.03 -6.13 7.08
C PHE A 10 20.33 -7.51 6.50
N GLU A 11 21.09 -8.31 7.24
CA GLU A 11 21.20 -9.75 6.98
C GLU A 11 19.97 -10.44 7.57
N ILE A 12 19.13 -11.01 6.71
CA ILE A 12 17.99 -11.79 7.15
C ILE A 12 18.52 -13.16 7.62
N LYS A 13 18.52 -13.40 8.94
CA LYS A 13 18.76 -14.74 9.50
C LYS A 13 17.49 -15.59 9.35
N GLY A 14 17.38 -16.33 8.25
CA GLY A 14 16.27 -17.23 7.95
C GLY A 14 15.77 -17.12 6.50
N ASP A 15 14.74 -17.87 6.15
CA ASP A 15 14.09 -17.76 4.85
C ASP A 15 13.31 -16.43 4.79
N ALA A 16 13.72 -15.54 3.88
CA ALA A 16 13.11 -14.24 3.66
C ALA A 16 11.59 -14.36 3.40
N SER A 17 11.17 -15.44 2.73
CA SER A 17 9.76 -15.74 2.40
C SER A 17 8.91 -15.91 3.66
N VAL A 18 9.46 -16.52 4.71
CA VAL A 18 8.77 -16.72 5.99
C VAL A 18 8.58 -15.40 6.74
N LEU A 19 9.52 -14.47 6.61
CA LEU A 19 9.40 -13.14 7.20
C LEU A 19 8.35 -12.28 6.50
N VAL A 20 8.26 -12.36 5.15
CA VAL A 20 7.17 -11.71 4.39
C VAL A 20 5.83 -12.19 4.89
N ALA A 21 5.60 -13.50 4.89
CA ALA A 21 4.31 -14.06 5.26
C ALA A 21 3.89 -13.66 6.68
N LYS A 22 4.84 -13.61 7.63
CA LYS A 22 4.56 -13.15 9.01
C LYS A 22 4.25 -11.66 9.07
N PHE A 23 4.96 -10.84 8.30
CA PHE A 23 4.73 -9.41 8.25
C PHE A 23 3.39 -9.07 7.60
N ASP A 24 3.09 -9.73 6.48
CA ASP A 24 1.84 -9.66 5.74
C ASP A 24 0.63 -9.96 6.64
N GLN A 25 0.63 -11.14 7.29
CA GLN A 25 -0.43 -11.54 8.21
C GLN A 25 -0.62 -10.55 9.38
N ARG A 26 0.47 -9.96 9.88
CA ARG A 26 0.40 -9.00 10.98
C ARG A 26 -0.17 -7.67 10.52
N LEU A 27 0.23 -7.19 9.34
CA LEU A 27 -0.29 -5.96 8.76
C LEU A 27 -1.78 -6.09 8.43
N GLU A 28 -2.19 -7.19 7.81
CA GLU A 28 -3.59 -7.46 7.48
C GLU A 28 -4.48 -7.34 8.74
N LYS A 29 -4.11 -8.01 9.83
CA LYS A 29 -4.83 -7.94 11.11
C LYS A 29 -4.95 -6.52 11.65
N VAL A 30 -3.88 -5.73 11.57
CA VAL A 30 -3.88 -4.34 12.04
C VAL A 30 -4.78 -3.47 11.17
N LEU A 31 -4.70 -3.61 9.84
CA LEU A 31 -5.47 -2.83 8.89
C LEU A 31 -6.97 -3.15 9.01
N ILE A 32 -7.34 -4.43 9.01
CA ILE A 32 -8.73 -4.87 9.19
C ILE A 32 -9.29 -4.36 10.52
N GLY A 33 -8.57 -4.57 11.62
CA GLY A 33 -9.02 -4.13 12.94
C GLY A 33 -9.25 -2.62 13.01
N LYS A 34 -8.35 -1.82 12.40
CA LYS A 34 -8.49 -0.36 12.35
C LYS A 34 -9.63 0.11 11.47
N LEU A 35 -9.87 -0.56 10.34
CA LEU A 35 -10.98 -0.24 9.46
C LEU A 35 -12.32 -0.58 10.12
N GLN A 36 -12.42 -1.74 10.79
CA GLN A 36 -13.62 -2.15 11.53
C GLN A 36 -13.93 -1.23 12.72
N GLU A 37 -12.90 -0.78 13.45
CA GLU A 37 -13.06 0.17 14.57
C GLU A 37 -13.66 1.51 14.09
N LYS A 38 -13.27 1.97 12.90
CA LYS A 38 -13.59 3.30 12.40
C LYS A 38 -14.79 3.33 11.44
N PHE A 39 -15.03 2.25 10.72
CA PHE A 39 -16.08 2.12 9.72
C PHE A 39 -16.92 0.89 10.04
N LEU A 40 -18.08 1.14 10.61
CA LEU A 40 -19.09 0.11 10.82
C LEU A 40 -19.72 -0.24 9.47
N ALA A 41 -19.62 -1.50 9.05
CA ALA A 41 -20.32 -1.98 7.86
C ALA A 41 -21.83 -1.97 8.12
N HIS A 42 -22.52 -0.98 7.55
CA HIS A 42 -23.97 -0.93 7.51
C HIS A 42 -24.36 -1.31 6.07
N ASN A 43 -24.67 -2.59 5.84
CA ASN A 43 -24.97 -3.24 4.56
C ASN A 43 -23.75 -3.70 3.74
N ASP A 44 -23.99 -4.58 2.75
CA ASP A 44 -22.99 -5.26 1.91
C ASP A 44 -22.29 -4.34 0.87
N ASP A 45 -22.60 -3.04 0.85
CA ASP A 45 -22.20 -2.15 -0.24
C ASP A 45 -20.77 -1.57 -0.16
N PRO A 46 -20.20 -1.20 1.01
CA PRO A 46 -18.80 -0.76 1.09
C PRO A 46 -17.86 -1.96 1.31
N ILE A 47 -17.03 -2.24 0.30
CA ILE A 47 -16.01 -3.28 0.33
C ILE A 47 -14.63 -2.63 0.45
N TRP A 48 -13.92 -2.94 1.54
CA TRP A 48 -12.50 -2.59 1.69
C TRP A 48 -11.63 -3.68 1.09
N ILE A 49 -10.73 -3.29 0.18
CA ILE A 49 -9.76 -4.17 -0.47
C ILE A 49 -8.39 -3.76 0.07
N ILE A 50 -7.62 -4.73 0.57
CA ILE A 50 -6.35 -4.48 1.26
C ILE A 50 -5.31 -5.43 0.67
N ASP A 51 -4.18 -4.88 0.24
CA ASP A 51 -2.97 -5.64 -0.04
C ASP A 51 -1.85 -5.13 0.88
N PRO A 52 -1.45 -5.91 1.90
CA PRO A 52 -0.43 -5.47 2.85
C PRO A 52 0.97 -5.38 2.21
N ILE A 53 1.25 -6.10 1.12
CA ILE A 53 2.55 -6.15 0.43
C ILE A 53 2.36 -6.32 -1.09
N ASN A 54 2.15 -5.21 -1.80
CA ASN A 54 1.84 -5.20 -3.24
C ASN A 54 3.04 -5.40 -4.19
N GLU A 55 4.20 -5.87 -3.73
CA GLU A 55 5.42 -5.98 -4.56
C GLU A 55 6.30 -7.15 -4.09
N THR A 56 5.71 -8.34 -3.96
CA THR A 56 6.39 -9.54 -3.44
C THR A 56 7.63 -9.92 -4.27
N THR A 57 7.63 -9.68 -5.58
CA THR A 57 8.78 -9.94 -6.46
C THR A 57 10.01 -9.11 -6.09
N ASN A 58 9.83 -7.82 -5.81
CA ASN A 58 10.93 -6.96 -5.37
C ASN A 58 11.50 -7.42 -4.03
N PHE A 59 10.62 -7.85 -3.11
CA PHE A 59 11.06 -8.40 -1.83
C PHE A 59 11.92 -9.66 -1.99
N VAL A 60 11.51 -10.59 -2.87
CA VAL A 60 12.24 -11.85 -3.13
C VAL A 60 13.66 -11.59 -3.65
N HIS A 61 13.87 -10.48 -4.37
CA HIS A 61 15.20 -10.06 -4.83
C HIS A 61 16.00 -9.24 -3.80
N GLY A 62 15.54 -9.17 -2.54
CA GLY A 62 16.22 -8.43 -1.47
C GLY A 62 16.09 -6.91 -1.59
N LEU A 63 15.22 -6.42 -2.48
CA LEU A 63 14.86 -5.02 -2.57
C LEU A 63 13.64 -4.78 -1.66
N LEU A 64 13.82 -4.00 -0.61
CA LEU A 64 12.76 -3.69 0.37
C LEU A 64 11.70 -2.73 -0.18
N PHE A 65 11.32 -2.83 -1.44
CA PHE A 65 10.21 -2.07 -1.99
C PHE A 65 8.91 -2.74 -1.56
N ILE A 66 8.41 -2.32 -0.40
CA ILE A 66 7.12 -2.76 0.14
C ILE A 66 6.16 -1.59 0.02
N ALA A 67 5.02 -1.82 -0.61
CA ALA A 67 3.91 -0.90 -0.64
C ALA A 67 2.69 -1.56 0.01
N ILE A 68 2.01 -0.80 0.87
CA ILE A 68 0.72 -1.17 1.44
C ILE A 68 -0.36 -0.47 0.60
N SER A 69 -1.35 -1.20 0.10
CA SER A 69 -2.50 -0.61 -0.59
C SER A 69 -3.81 -0.86 0.16
N VAL A 70 -4.66 0.16 0.18
CA VAL A 70 -6.01 0.11 0.74
C VAL A 70 -6.94 0.84 -0.20
N ALA A 71 -7.95 0.13 -0.69
CA ALA A 71 -8.96 0.68 -1.58
C ALA A 71 -10.37 0.47 -1.02
N LEU A 72 -11.27 1.36 -1.40
CA LEU A 72 -12.70 1.27 -1.09
C LEU A 72 -13.48 1.13 -2.39
N ALA A 73 -14.28 0.08 -2.47
CA ALA A 73 -15.30 -0.06 -3.49
C ALA A 73 -16.70 0.16 -2.90
N ILE A 74 -17.55 0.89 -3.61
CA ILE A 74 -18.97 1.06 -3.29
C ILE A 74 -19.76 0.66 -4.54
N ASN A 75 -20.79 -0.18 -4.39
CA ASN A 75 -21.58 -0.69 -5.53
C ASN A 75 -20.70 -1.28 -6.65
N LYS A 76 -19.67 -2.04 -6.27
CA LYS A 76 -18.67 -2.65 -7.18
C LYS A 76 -17.83 -1.65 -7.99
N GLN A 77 -17.81 -0.37 -7.62
CA GLN A 77 -16.96 0.65 -8.21
C GLN A 77 -15.89 1.11 -7.23
N LEU A 78 -14.62 1.12 -7.65
CA LEU A 78 -13.53 1.70 -6.87
C LEU A 78 -13.71 3.22 -6.76
N VAL A 79 -13.84 3.71 -5.53
CA VAL A 79 -14.09 5.13 -5.23
C VAL A 79 -12.91 5.82 -4.57
N ILE A 80 -12.09 5.08 -3.82
CA ILE A 80 -10.88 5.58 -3.14
C ILE A 80 -9.78 4.53 -3.28
N ASP A 81 -8.56 5.00 -3.50
CA ASP A 81 -7.34 4.20 -3.35
C ASP A 81 -6.29 4.97 -2.58
N VAL A 82 -5.54 4.26 -1.73
CA VAL A 82 -4.34 4.76 -1.07
C VAL A 82 -3.27 3.68 -1.14
N THR A 83 -2.13 4.02 -1.72
CA THR A 83 -0.95 3.16 -1.79
C THR A 83 0.24 3.86 -1.15
N TYR A 84 0.83 3.25 -0.12
CA TYR A 84 1.96 3.82 0.62
C TYR A 84 3.19 2.93 0.53
N ASN A 85 4.26 3.46 -0.08
CA ASN A 85 5.58 2.86 -0.04
C ASN A 85 6.38 3.50 1.11
N SER A 86 6.65 2.71 2.15
CA SER A 86 7.30 3.19 3.37
C SER A 86 8.79 3.45 3.22
N VAL A 87 9.46 2.79 2.26
CA VAL A 87 10.89 2.97 2.02
C VAL A 87 11.17 4.24 1.21
N LEU A 88 10.29 4.57 0.27
CA LEU A 88 10.40 5.76 -0.56
C LEU A 88 9.64 6.98 -0.01
N GLU A 89 8.92 6.81 1.10
CA GLU A 89 8.02 7.83 1.66
C GLU A 89 7.06 8.39 0.58
N HIS A 90 6.55 7.50 -0.27
CA HIS A 90 5.61 7.83 -1.32
C HIS A 90 4.21 7.39 -0.93
N LEU A 91 3.34 8.36 -0.68
CA LEU A 91 1.91 8.20 -0.50
C LEU A 91 1.21 8.56 -1.80
N TYR A 92 0.71 7.55 -2.51
CA TYR A 92 -0.21 7.71 -3.61
C TYR A 92 -1.64 7.64 -3.09
N SER A 93 -2.50 8.51 -3.60
CA SER A 93 -3.92 8.50 -3.26
C SER A 93 -4.76 8.94 -4.43
N ALA A 94 -5.90 8.32 -4.63
CA ALA A 94 -6.86 8.73 -5.65
C ALA A 94 -8.28 8.68 -5.09
N VAL A 95 -9.12 9.61 -5.56
CA VAL A 95 -10.56 9.59 -5.30
C VAL A 95 -11.28 9.79 -6.63
N LEU A 96 -12.28 8.95 -6.89
CA LEU A 96 -13.07 9.01 -8.10
C LEU A 96 -13.62 10.43 -8.31
N GLY A 97 -13.38 10.99 -9.51
CA GLY A 97 -13.78 12.36 -9.86
C GLY A 97 -12.94 13.48 -9.26
N LYS A 98 -11.97 13.21 -8.37
CA LYS A 98 -11.09 14.23 -7.75
C LYS A 98 -9.63 14.14 -8.17
N GLY A 99 -9.28 13.12 -8.96
CA GLY A 99 -7.94 12.91 -9.48
C GLY A 99 -7.05 12.08 -8.57
N ALA A 100 -5.76 12.04 -8.91
CA ALA A 100 -4.73 11.28 -8.22
C ALA A 100 -3.62 12.19 -7.72
N PHE A 101 -3.00 11.80 -6.60
CA PHE A 101 -2.00 12.58 -5.89
C PHE A 101 -0.83 11.70 -5.46
N LYS A 102 0.36 12.29 -5.43
CA LYS A 102 1.56 11.77 -4.78
C LYS A 102 2.02 12.76 -3.72
N ASN A 103 2.07 12.34 -2.46
CA ASN A 103 2.42 13.18 -1.31
C ASN A 103 1.61 14.49 -1.29
N GLY A 104 0.30 14.38 -1.56
CA GLY A 104 -0.63 15.51 -1.62
C GLY A 104 -0.53 16.39 -2.88
N ARG A 105 0.41 16.13 -3.79
CA ARG A 105 0.55 16.88 -5.05
C ARG A 105 -0.14 16.15 -6.19
N PRO A 106 -0.93 16.83 -7.04
CA PRO A 106 -1.64 16.19 -8.14
C PRO A 106 -0.66 15.60 -9.15
N ILE A 107 -0.99 14.42 -9.67
CA ILE A 107 -0.21 13.71 -10.70
C ILE A 107 -1.08 13.43 -11.93
N LYS A 108 -0.43 13.26 -13.08
CA LYS A 108 -1.05 12.87 -14.34
C LYS A 108 -0.16 11.85 -15.04
N CYS A 109 -0.74 11.01 -15.88
CA CYS A 109 0.04 10.14 -16.75
C CYS A 109 0.94 10.96 -17.68
N SER A 110 2.05 10.36 -18.10
CA SER A 110 2.88 10.92 -19.17
C SER A 110 2.07 10.95 -20.48
N GLN A 111 2.56 11.72 -21.45
CA GLN A 111 2.02 11.69 -22.83
C GLN A 111 2.73 10.65 -23.70
N GLN A 112 3.57 9.81 -23.09
CA GLN A 112 4.28 8.76 -23.79
C GLN A 112 3.27 7.67 -24.18
N ILE A 113 3.32 7.29 -25.44
CA ILE A 113 2.63 6.12 -25.97
C ILE A 113 3.73 5.08 -26.12
N ASP A 114 3.54 3.92 -25.50
CA ASP A 114 4.46 2.79 -25.67
C ASP A 114 4.11 2.10 -27.01
N ASP A 115 5.14 1.84 -27.84
CA ASP A 115 5.04 1.19 -29.17
C ASP A 115 4.83 -0.33 -29.09
#